data_AF-B9LS16-F1
#
_entry.id   AF-B9LS16-F1
#
_cell.length_a   1.000
_cell.length_b   1.000
_cell.length_c   1.000
_cell.angle_alpha   90.00
_cell.angle_beta   90.00
_cell.angle_gamma   90.00
#
_symmetry.space_group_name_H-M   'P 1'
#
loop_
_entity.id
_entity.type
_entity.pdbx_description
1 polymer ?
#
loop_
_entity_poly.entity_id
_entity_poly.type
_entity_poly.pdbx_seq_one_letter_code
_entity_poly.pdbx_strand_id
1 'polypeptide(L)'
;MTDSLMSRPTSARAQSETVGTVLLLGVFVIAAGAVGAALVSDVASDGDEIVVSADMTADRSDLDVSHLGGDAVSNSDLTVIIKAGENRTRIAFAPPSGEFAPGDRRTFSDALVANASNDLLLVHQPSGTVLERASLAPEPAPTVETGVIEGTVVGADPITSAASGATFGLRRSVTPVTGATVTAEEAGRVAEATTTADGAYQFEALKPGEYEVTVMAVGFISVTRPVTVEANKTVTENFELDPLAPAEFAVTIDDVDTRVDAGEPVVVNATVENIGDEGGTQTIDLSAAGAVVDEETITLAGGESRQISLAWQTLPTDVGEVELAAASETDTATTTVRVLDAETDAVAYLDRDGDGSADETFTAAEMAFLNDLNGRFVVFDDARVAGSVAVDADRIAVEEDVTLSATAIELVGEDGVSLGEGSTLDTSSEWLFGSSTGDVTVRSDGRIDARGVSVTTAARALFGASAGDIDISAEGDVDVIQGAFDATGQALFGSGDGTIRIASDGGTVTATGAAFDPDPTIESAGE
;
A
#
# COMPACT_ATOMS: atom_id res chain seq x y z
N MET A 1 96.94 -62.08 29.29
CA MET A 1 97.46 -63.09 28.35
C MET A 1 97.66 -62.36 27.04
N THR A 2 98.89 -61.94 26.79
CA THR A 2 99.87 -62.64 25.90
C THR A 2 99.50 -62.35 24.45
N ASP A 3 100.39 -61.98 23.54
CA ASP A 3 101.84 -61.92 23.52
C ASP A 3 102.13 -61.07 22.27
N SER A 4 103.17 -60.23 22.26
CA SER A 4 104.48 -60.63 21.73
C SER A 4 104.37 -60.97 20.24
N LEU A 5 104.70 -60.00 19.39
CA LEU A 5 106.05 -59.80 18.85
C LEU A 5 106.39 -60.77 17.72
N MET A 6 107.10 -60.19 16.75
CA MET A 6 107.96 -60.86 15.77
C MET A 6 107.26 -61.68 14.67
N SER A 7 107.76 -61.75 13.44
CA SER A 7 108.71 -60.95 12.65
C SER A 7 108.75 -61.62 11.27
N ARG A 8 108.66 -60.82 10.18
CA ARG A 8 109.31 -60.99 8.85
C ARG A 8 109.03 -62.27 8.02
N PRO A 9 109.40 -62.37 6.71
CA PRO A 9 109.78 -61.37 5.71
C PRO A 9 109.12 -61.54 4.30
N THR A 10 109.33 -60.50 3.48
CA THR A 10 109.42 -60.38 2.00
C THR A 10 108.84 -61.45 1.05
N SER A 11 108.09 -60.97 0.05
CA SER A 11 108.05 -61.53 -1.32
C SER A 11 107.64 -60.47 -2.35
N ALA A 12 108.12 -60.63 -3.57
CA ALA A 12 108.22 -59.62 -4.62
C ALA A 12 107.03 -59.57 -5.60
N ARG A 13 106.78 -58.34 -6.09
CA ARG A 13 106.25 -57.89 -7.40
C ARG A 13 105.01 -58.57 -8.01
N ALA A 14 103.93 -57.81 -8.09
CA ALA A 14 103.07 -57.69 -9.27
C ALA A 14 102.45 -56.28 -9.28
N GLN A 15 102.48 -55.61 -10.43
CA GLN A 15 101.86 -54.30 -10.62
C GLN A 15 100.34 -54.37 -10.44
N SER A 16 99.77 -53.37 -9.79
CA SER A 16 98.34 -53.08 -9.82
C SER A 16 98.17 -51.62 -10.24
N GLU A 17 97.59 -51.41 -11.42
CA GLU A 17 97.25 -50.10 -11.98
C GLU A 17 96.45 -49.23 -11.00
N THR A 18 95.69 -49.84 -10.09
CA THR A 18 94.85 -49.14 -9.12
C THR A 18 95.66 -48.37 -8.07
N VAL A 19 96.84 -48.86 -7.68
CA VAL A 19 97.71 -48.18 -6.71
C VAL A 19 98.39 -46.96 -7.33
N GLY A 20 98.67 -47.00 -8.64
CA GLY A 20 99.17 -45.85 -9.41
C GLY A 20 98.13 -44.73 -9.50
N THR A 21 96.86 -45.06 -9.77
CA THR A 21 95.77 -44.07 -9.86
C THR A 21 95.44 -43.44 -8.51
N VAL A 22 95.46 -44.21 -7.41
CA VAL A 22 95.19 -43.65 -6.06
C VAL A 22 96.34 -42.77 -5.57
N LEU A 23 97.60 -43.12 -5.85
CA LEU A 23 98.74 -42.24 -5.57
C LEU A 23 98.73 -40.98 -6.45
N LEU A 24 98.29 -41.07 -7.71
CA LEU A 24 98.07 -39.90 -8.57
C LEU A 24 96.91 -39.02 -8.08
N LEU A 25 95.80 -39.60 -7.63
CA LEU A 25 94.68 -38.84 -7.06
C LEU A 25 95.08 -38.16 -5.74
N GLY A 26 95.86 -38.84 -4.89
CA GLY A 26 96.40 -38.27 -3.65
C GLY A 26 97.37 -37.12 -3.89
N VAL A 27 98.26 -37.22 -4.89
CA VAL A 27 99.16 -36.11 -5.28
C VAL A 27 98.38 -34.99 -5.97
N PHE A 28 97.34 -35.29 -6.75
CA PHE A 28 96.50 -34.24 -7.37
C PHE A 28 95.64 -33.50 -6.34
N VAL A 29 95.16 -34.17 -5.28
CA VAL A 29 94.41 -33.51 -4.19
C VAL A 29 95.34 -32.68 -3.29
N ILE A 30 96.57 -33.11 -3.03
CA ILE A 30 97.55 -32.31 -2.27
C ILE A 30 98.11 -31.18 -3.14
N ALA A 31 98.32 -31.39 -4.45
CA ALA A 31 98.72 -30.33 -5.38
C ALA A 31 97.58 -29.35 -5.67
N ALA A 32 96.31 -29.80 -5.74
CA ALA A 32 95.15 -28.90 -5.83
C ALA A 32 94.91 -28.15 -4.51
N GLY A 33 95.21 -28.76 -3.35
CA GLY A 33 95.17 -28.08 -2.06
C GLY A 33 96.29 -27.05 -1.86
N ALA A 34 97.50 -27.31 -2.38
CA ALA A 34 98.65 -26.41 -2.23
C ALA A 34 98.78 -25.38 -3.37
N VAL A 35 98.29 -25.67 -4.57
CA VAL A 35 98.18 -24.70 -5.68
C VAL A 35 96.87 -23.91 -5.62
N GLY A 36 95.83 -24.44 -4.95
CA GLY A 36 94.65 -23.68 -4.54
C GLY A 36 94.90 -22.71 -3.37
N ALA A 37 96.02 -22.85 -2.65
CA ALA A 37 96.43 -21.94 -1.57
C ALA A 37 97.48 -20.89 -2.01
N ALA A 38 98.03 -20.99 -3.23
CA ALA A 38 99.12 -20.12 -3.70
C ALA A 38 98.82 -19.38 -5.03
N LEU A 39 97.62 -19.55 -5.60
CA LEU A 39 97.07 -18.61 -6.60
C LEU A 39 96.05 -17.62 -5.98
N VAL A 40 95.94 -17.61 -4.65
CA VAL A 40 95.22 -16.59 -3.85
C VAL A 40 96.23 -15.69 -3.13
N SER A 41 97.22 -15.21 -3.87
CA SER A 41 98.11 -14.15 -3.39
C SER A 41 98.69 -13.41 -4.58
N ASP A 42 97.90 -12.49 -5.13
CA ASP A 42 98.32 -11.14 -5.58
C ASP A 42 97.40 -10.61 -6.69
N VAL A 43 96.10 -10.49 -6.38
CA VAL A 43 95.26 -9.40 -6.87
C VAL A 43 94.55 -8.85 -5.65
N ALA A 44 94.71 -7.55 -5.43
CA ALA A 44 94.14 -6.78 -4.34
C ALA A 44 92.71 -7.21 -3.99
N SER A 45 92.45 -7.52 -2.71
CA SER A 45 91.10 -7.45 -2.16
C SER A 45 90.74 -5.97 -2.00
N ASP A 46 90.39 -5.34 -3.10
CA ASP A 46 89.63 -4.10 -3.14
C ASP A 46 88.14 -4.48 -3.04
N GLY A 47 87.53 -4.19 -1.88
CA GLY A 47 86.08 -4.14 -1.66
C GLY A 47 85.34 -5.49 -1.49
N ASP A 48 84.56 -5.63 -0.43
CA ASP A 48 83.43 -6.58 -0.38
C ASP A 48 82.53 -6.32 -1.60
N GLU A 49 82.49 -7.26 -2.55
CA GLU A 49 81.51 -7.22 -3.64
C GLU A 49 80.16 -7.70 -3.06
N ILE A 50 79.25 -6.77 -2.83
CA ILE A 50 77.89 -7.09 -2.36
C ILE A 50 77.18 -7.90 -3.45
N VAL A 51 76.77 -9.13 -3.13
CA VAL A 51 76.04 -10.00 -4.06
C VAL A 51 74.56 -9.91 -3.74
N VAL A 52 73.81 -9.12 -4.54
CA VAL A 52 72.35 -8.99 -4.45
C VAL A 52 71.72 -9.36 -5.79
N SER A 53 70.72 -10.23 -5.74
CA SER A 53 69.80 -10.50 -6.84
C SER A 53 68.49 -9.77 -6.55
N ALA A 54 68.12 -8.82 -7.40
CA ALA A 54 66.87 -8.08 -7.31
C ALA A 54 66.12 -8.17 -8.65
N ASP A 55 64.84 -7.84 -8.63
CA ASP A 55 64.00 -7.76 -9.82
C ASP A 55 63.18 -6.47 -9.80
N MET A 56 62.94 -5.89 -10.98
CA MET A 56 62.19 -4.65 -11.13
C MET A 56 61.04 -4.84 -12.12
N THR A 57 59.81 -4.65 -11.64
CA THR A 57 58.58 -4.82 -12.42
C THR A 57 57.73 -3.56 -12.40
N ALA A 58 56.88 -3.38 -13.40
CA ALA A 58 55.96 -2.26 -13.50
C ALA A 58 54.52 -2.73 -13.32
N ASP A 59 53.75 -2.02 -12.50
CA ASP A 59 52.28 -2.05 -12.51
C ASP A 59 51.79 -0.64 -12.85
N ARG A 60 51.36 -0.43 -14.10
CA ARG A 60 51.05 0.91 -14.62
C ARG A 60 52.24 1.86 -14.40
N SER A 61 52.04 3.01 -13.76
CA SER A 61 53.10 3.99 -13.46
C SER A 61 53.91 3.66 -12.20
N ASP A 62 53.53 2.63 -11.44
CA ASP A 62 54.20 2.24 -10.21
C ASP A 62 55.37 1.28 -10.51
N LEU A 63 56.50 1.49 -9.83
CA LEU A 63 57.67 0.64 -9.90
C LEU A 63 57.75 -0.25 -8.66
N ASP A 64 57.74 -1.56 -8.86
CA ASP A 64 58.02 -2.56 -7.83
C ASP A 64 59.46 -3.06 -7.95
N VAL A 65 60.18 -3.07 -6.83
CA VAL A 65 61.52 -3.65 -6.69
C VAL A 65 61.48 -4.76 -5.66
N SER A 66 61.83 -5.98 -6.05
CA SER A 66 61.81 -7.16 -5.18
C SER A 66 63.22 -7.73 -4.97
N HIS A 67 63.57 -8.10 -3.74
CA HIS A 67 64.84 -8.75 -3.43
C HIS A 67 64.70 -10.26 -3.59
N LEU A 68 65.36 -10.85 -4.59
CA LEU A 68 65.25 -12.28 -4.89
C LEU A 68 66.24 -13.16 -4.10
N GLY A 69 67.39 -12.60 -3.68
CA GLY A 69 68.39 -13.33 -2.86
C GLY A 69 69.71 -12.58 -2.74
N GLY A 70 70.59 -12.95 -1.79
CA GLY A 70 71.87 -12.28 -1.56
C GLY A 70 72.00 -11.60 -0.19
N ASP A 71 72.94 -10.68 -0.07
CA ASP A 71 73.20 -9.90 1.15
C ASP A 71 72.09 -8.87 1.41
N ALA A 72 71.74 -8.63 2.68
CA ALA A 72 70.84 -7.54 3.04
C ALA A 72 71.56 -6.18 2.92
N VAL A 73 70.94 -5.20 2.27
CA VAL A 73 71.55 -3.88 2.02
C VAL A 73 70.73 -2.78 2.67
N SER A 74 71.38 -1.83 3.36
CA SER A 74 70.67 -0.71 3.99
C SER A 74 69.86 0.09 2.98
N ASN A 75 68.60 0.41 3.30
CA ASN A 75 67.73 1.25 2.48
C ASN A 75 68.33 2.65 2.25
N SER A 76 69.16 3.16 3.18
CA SER A 76 69.86 4.45 3.01
C SER A 76 70.91 4.40 1.92
N ASP A 77 71.41 3.20 1.60
CA ASP A 77 72.54 2.99 0.70
C ASP A 77 72.07 2.58 -0.68
N LEU A 78 70.75 2.44 -0.90
CA LEU A 78 70.14 2.10 -2.18
C LEU A 78 69.51 3.31 -2.84
N THR A 79 69.58 3.35 -4.17
CA THR A 79 68.87 4.34 -4.99
C THR A 79 68.44 3.72 -6.30
N VAL A 80 67.21 4.00 -6.71
CA VAL A 80 66.75 3.72 -8.07
C VAL A 80 67.04 4.91 -8.95
N ILE A 81 67.69 4.70 -10.08
CA ILE A 81 67.85 5.70 -11.13
C ILE A 81 66.94 5.31 -12.29
N ILE A 82 66.03 6.20 -12.63
CA ILE A 82 65.05 6.03 -13.70
C ILE A 82 65.42 6.99 -14.82
N LYS A 83 65.64 6.47 -16.02
CA LYS A 83 65.86 7.29 -17.21
C LYS A 83 64.73 7.07 -18.20
N ALA A 84 63.97 8.12 -18.46
CA ALA A 84 62.91 8.14 -19.47
C ALA A 84 63.24 9.25 -20.49
N GLY A 85 63.63 8.86 -21.70
CA GLY A 85 64.12 9.80 -22.72
C GLY A 85 65.38 10.56 -22.27
N GLU A 86 65.30 11.89 -22.24
CA GLU A 86 66.39 12.76 -21.75
C GLU A 86 66.34 12.99 -20.23
N ASN A 87 65.23 12.67 -19.57
CA ASN A 87 65.06 12.93 -18.15
C ASN A 87 65.65 11.79 -17.30
N ARG A 88 66.32 12.15 -16.20
CA ARG A 88 66.91 11.19 -15.25
C ARG A 88 66.48 11.53 -13.84
N THR A 89 65.68 10.66 -13.24
CA THR A 89 65.18 10.78 -11.87
C THR A 89 65.95 9.83 -10.96
N ARG A 90 66.23 10.26 -9.74
CA ARG A 90 66.81 9.41 -8.68
C ARG A 90 65.83 9.33 -7.53
N ILE A 91 65.44 8.12 -7.16
CA ILE A 91 64.52 7.85 -6.05
C ILE A 91 65.30 7.15 -4.94
N ALA A 92 65.33 7.77 -3.77
CA ALA A 92 65.95 7.18 -2.59
C ALA A 92 65.12 5.99 -2.09
N PHE A 93 65.80 4.92 -1.67
CA PHE A 93 65.12 3.76 -1.06
C PHE A 93 64.69 4.03 0.39
N ALA A 94 65.28 4.98 1.11
CA ALA A 94 64.80 5.41 2.42
C ALA A 94 63.88 6.64 2.31
N PRO A 95 62.84 6.78 3.16
CA PRO A 95 62.37 5.89 4.24
C PRO A 95 61.40 4.79 3.76
N PRO A 96 61.15 3.68 4.50
CA PRO A 96 61.61 3.38 5.86
C PRO A 96 63.11 3.13 6.00
N SER A 97 63.65 3.47 7.17
CA SER A 97 64.97 3.02 7.61
C SER A 97 64.97 1.52 7.88
N GLY A 98 66.09 0.86 7.68
CA GLY A 98 66.21 -0.60 7.77
C GLY A 98 67.01 -1.14 6.59
N GLU A 99 67.02 -2.45 6.44
CA GLU A 99 67.68 -3.14 5.35
C GLU A 99 66.64 -3.70 4.37
N PHE A 100 67.00 -3.76 3.09
CA PHE A 100 66.29 -4.49 2.05
C PHE A 100 66.89 -5.90 2.00
N ALA A 101 66.17 -6.87 2.55
CA ALA A 101 66.62 -8.25 2.71
C ALA A 101 65.94 -9.19 1.70
N PRO A 102 66.48 -10.39 1.45
CA PRO A 102 65.84 -11.40 0.60
C PRO A 102 64.38 -11.66 0.95
N GLY A 103 63.49 -11.50 -0.05
CA GLY A 103 62.04 -11.63 0.09
C GLY A 103 61.30 -10.29 0.21
N ASP A 104 61.98 -9.19 0.48
CA ASP A 104 61.35 -7.87 0.59
C ASP A 104 60.91 -7.33 -0.78
N ARG A 105 59.82 -6.56 -0.77
CA ARG A 105 59.33 -5.81 -1.93
C ARG A 105 59.14 -4.34 -1.58
N ARG A 106 59.46 -3.49 -2.54
CA ARG A 106 59.38 -2.03 -2.44
C ARG A 106 58.64 -1.45 -3.63
N THR A 107 57.51 -0.79 -3.36
CA THR A 107 56.73 -0.09 -4.39
C THR A 107 57.03 1.41 -4.35
N PHE A 108 57.25 2.01 -5.52
CA PHE A 108 57.36 3.45 -5.73
C PHE A 108 56.24 3.88 -6.66
N SER A 109 55.24 4.57 -6.11
CA SER A 109 54.09 5.00 -6.90
C SER A 109 54.43 6.16 -7.84
N ASP A 110 53.84 6.14 -9.04
CA ASP A 110 54.06 7.12 -10.12
C ASP A 110 55.55 7.37 -10.45
N ALA A 111 56.38 6.34 -10.30
CA ALA A 111 57.82 6.42 -10.56
C ALA A 111 58.17 6.33 -12.06
N LEU A 112 57.33 5.68 -12.85
CA LEU A 112 57.57 5.41 -14.27
C LEU A 112 56.77 6.35 -15.17
N VAL A 113 57.35 6.72 -16.30
CA VAL A 113 56.67 7.51 -17.33
C VAL A 113 55.87 6.56 -18.23
N ALA A 114 54.54 6.71 -18.24
CA ALA A 114 53.65 5.99 -19.14
C ALA A 114 53.96 6.31 -20.61
N ASN A 115 53.77 5.34 -21.51
CA ASN A 115 54.05 5.48 -22.96
C ASN A 115 55.51 5.79 -23.32
N ALA A 116 56.47 5.54 -22.41
CA ALA A 116 57.90 5.70 -22.67
C ALA A 116 58.68 4.47 -22.16
N SER A 117 59.84 4.21 -22.78
CA SER A 117 60.80 3.24 -22.25
C SER A 117 61.50 3.87 -21.05
N ASN A 118 61.40 3.22 -19.88
CA ASN A 118 62.05 3.61 -18.65
C ASN A 118 63.23 2.67 -18.41
N ASP A 119 64.45 3.16 -18.60
CA ASP A 119 65.66 2.42 -18.26
C ASP A 119 65.96 2.62 -16.77
N LEU A 120 65.97 1.52 -16.02
CA LEU A 120 66.07 1.49 -14.56
C LEU A 120 67.41 0.91 -14.12
N LEU A 121 68.01 1.52 -13.10
CA LEU A 121 69.19 1.00 -12.41
C LEU A 121 68.94 1.01 -10.90
N LEU A 122 69.07 -0.13 -10.25
CA LEU A 122 69.21 -0.20 -8.80
C LEU A 122 70.69 -0.08 -8.44
N VAL A 123 71.07 0.91 -7.63
CA VAL A 123 72.47 1.22 -7.35
C VAL A 123 72.72 1.26 -5.84
N HIS A 124 73.78 0.60 -5.41
CA HIS A 124 74.36 0.75 -4.08
C HIS A 124 75.27 1.98 -4.05
N GLN A 125 74.87 3.04 -3.35
CA GLN A 125 75.51 4.36 -3.39
C GLN A 125 76.95 4.37 -2.85
N PRO A 126 77.29 3.72 -1.71
CA PRO A 126 78.65 3.75 -1.17
C PRO A 126 79.70 3.17 -2.11
N SER A 127 79.39 2.06 -2.79
CA SER A 127 80.31 1.40 -3.73
C SER A 127 80.13 1.86 -5.19
N GLY A 128 78.98 2.44 -5.53
CA GLY A 128 78.58 2.75 -6.90
C GLY A 128 78.19 1.52 -7.73
N THR A 129 78.09 0.34 -7.11
CA THR A 129 77.75 -0.92 -7.80
C THR A 129 76.31 -0.86 -8.29
N VAL A 130 76.08 -1.23 -9.55
CA VAL A 130 74.73 -1.43 -10.09
C VAL A 130 74.30 -2.86 -9.76
N LEU A 131 73.28 -2.98 -8.92
CA LEU A 131 72.76 -4.27 -8.44
C LEU A 131 71.79 -4.90 -9.46
N GLU A 132 70.97 -4.10 -10.14
CA GLU A 132 69.99 -4.61 -11.12
C GLU A 132 69.73 -3.60 -12.25
N ARG A 133 69.38 -4.09 -13.45
CA ARG A 133 69.05 -3.27 -14.61
C ARG A 133 67.80 -3.79 -15.31
N ALA A 134 66.79 -2.94 -15.46
CA ALA A 134 65.58 -3.27 -16.21
C ALA A 134 65.26 -2.17 -17.22
N SER A 135 64.50 -2.51 -18.25
CA SER A 135 63.87 -1.52 -19.13
C SER A 135 62.39 -1.84 -19.19
N LEU A 136 61.56 -0.94 -18.66
CA LEU A 136 60.12 -1.15 -18.50
C LEU A 136 59.36 -0.10 -19.32
N ALA A 137 58.37 -0.56 -20.08
CA ALA A 137 57.48 0.30 -20.88
C ALA A 137 56.04 0.06 -20.42
N PRO A 138 55.56 0.76 -19.38
CA PRO A 138 54.22 0.53 -18.87
C PRO A 138 53.15 1.01 -19.85
N GLU A 139 52.13 0.15 -20.04
CA GLU A 139 50.95 0.46 -20.86
C GLU A 139 50.09 1.55 -20.17
N PRO A 140 49.45 2.44 -20.94
CA PRO A 140 48.60 3.49 -20.37
C PRO A 140 47.35 2.90 -19.71
N ALA A 141 46.84 3.57 -18.68
CA ALA A 141 45.51 3.28 -18.15
C ALA A 141 44.45 3.49 -19.25
N PRO A 142 43.44 2.61 -19.40
CA PRO A 142 42.41 2.79 -20.41
C PRO A 142 41.64 4.10 -20.14
N THR A 143 41.52 4.96 -21.15
CA THR A 143 40.58 6.08 -21.12
C THR A 143 39.17 5.51 -21.09
N VAL A 144 38.37 5.86 -20.07
CA VAL A 144 36.95 5.53 -20.07
C VAL A 144 36.30 6.35 -21.18
N GLU A 145 36.02 5.73 -22.31
CA GLU A 145 35.25 6.38 -23.36
C GLU A 145 33.81 6.53 -22.87
N THR A 146 33.28 7.74 -22.91
CA THR A 146 31.90 8.03 -22.52
C THR A 146 31.13 8.68 -23.66
N GLY A 147 29.82 8.46 -23.72
CA GLY A 147 28.88 9.11 -24.64
C GLY A 147 27.91 10.04 -23.91
N VAL A 148 27.03 10.68 -24.70
CA VAL A 148 26.01 11.63 -24.26
C VAL A 148 24.67 11.22 -24.83
N ILE A 149 23.59 11.31 -24.05
CA ILE A 149 22.21 11.30 -24.55
C ILE A 149 21.63 12.68 -24.32
N GLU A 150 20.98 13.25 -25.32
CA GLU A 150 20.26 14.52 -25.20
C GLU A 150 18.94 14.48 -25.98
N GLY A 151 18.07 15.45 -25.74
CA GLY A 151 16.86 15.58 -26.53
C GLY A 151 15.85 16.51 -25.90
N THR A 152 14.62 16.49 -26.42
CA THR A 152 13.50 17.25 -25.88
C THR A 152 12.32 16.35 -25.54
N VAL A 153 11.57 16.75 -24.51
CA VAL A 153 10.30 16.17 -24.11
C VAL A 153 9.20 17.18 -24.38
N VAL A 154 8.22 16.78 -25.19
CA VAL A 154 7.02 17.57 -25.48
C VAL A 154 5.77 16.81 -25.03
N GLY A 155 4.75 17.53 -24.62
CA GLY A 155 3.46 17.01 -24.21
C GLY A 155 2.43 17.40 -25.26
N ALA A 156 1.58 16.48 -25.65
CA ALA A 156 0.44 16.81 -26.49
C ALA A 156 -0.63 17.57 -25.69
N ASP A 157 -1.23 18.59 -26.30
CA ASP A 157 -2.39 19.24 -25.71
C ASP A 157 -3.60 18.26 -25.69
N PRO A 158 -4.44 18.28 -24.64
CA PRO A 158 -5.66 17.49 -24.60
C PRO A 158 -6.54 17.85 -25.80
N ILE A 159 -7.06 16.83 -26.47
CA ILE A 159 -7.81 17.00 -27.72
C ILE A 159 -9.16 17.64 -27.40
N THR A 160 -9.22 18.98 -27.39
CA THR A 160 -10.50 19.69 -27.35
C THR A 160 -11.11 19.64 -28.74
N SER A 161 -12.16 18.86 -28.93
CA SER A 161 -12.87 18.77 -30.21
C SER A 161 -13.64 20.06 -30.50
N ALA A 162 -12.97 21.07 -31.04
CA ALA A 162 -13.61 22.24 -31.62
C ALA A 162 -13.77 22.03 -33.14
N ALA A 163 -14.88 21.43 -33.55
CA ALA A 163 -15.23 21.31 -34.96
C ALA A 163 -15.70 22.67 -35.51
N SER A 164 -14.85 23.36 -36.27
CA SER A 164 -15.26 24.49 -37.12
C SER A 164 -14.93 24.18 -38.58
N GLY A 165 -15.98 24.02 -39.40
CA GLY A 165 -15.91 23.48 -40.75
C GLY A 165 -14.99 24.24 -41.71
N ALA A 166 -13.77 23.76 -41.89
CA ALA A 166 -12.99 23.84 -43.12
C ALA A 166 -11.81 22.87 -43.02
N THR A 167 -11.70 21.93 -43.98
CA THR A 167 -10.55 21.07 -44.29
C THR A 167 -9.48 20.94 -43.18
N PHE A 168 -9.73 20.09 -42.17
CA PHE A 168 -8.80 19.86 -41.07
C PHE A 168 -7.66 18.92 -41.50
N GLY A 169 -6.46 19.46 -41.65
CA GLY A 169 -5.27 18.73 -41.24
C GLY A 169 -5.14 18.92 -39.73
N LEU A 170 -5.41 17.88 -38.94
CA LEU A 170 -5.21 17.90 -37.49
C LEU A 170 -3.71 18.03 -37.22
N ARG A 171 -3.23 19.24 -36.96
CA ARG A 171 -1.91 19.43 -36.34
C ARG A 171 -2.13 19.34 -34.83
N ARG A 172 -1.69 18.26 -34.21
CA ARG A 172 -1.60 18.15 -32.75
C ARG A 172 -0.66 19.26 -32.28
N SER A 173 -1.16 20.16 -31.44
CA SER A 173 -0.32 21.16 -30.78
C SER A 173 0.47 20.43 -29.69
N VAL A 174 1.78 20.68 -29.65
CA VAL A 174 2.71 20.06 -28.70
C VAL A 174 3.45 21.17 -27.97
N THR A 175 3.52 21.06 -26.65
CA THR A 175 4.10 22.05 -25.75
C THR A 175 5.29 21.42 -25.02
N PRO A 176 6.44 22.10 -24.87
CA PRO A 176 7.56 21.57 -24.10
C PRO A 176 7.17 21.22 -22.65
N VAL A 177 7.49 20.02 -22.18
CA VAL A 177 7.21 19.62 -20.79
C VAL A 177 8.39 20.03 -19.93
N THR A 178 8.18 20.99 -19.02
CA THR A 178 9.18 21.43 -18.05
C THR A 178 9.09 20.59 -16.78
N GLY A 179 10.23 20.23 -16.18
CA GLY A 179 10.23 19.52 -14.90
C GLY A 179 9.93 18.02 -14.98
N ALA A 180 9.89 17.44 -16.18
CA ALA A 180 9.76 15.99 -16.36
C ALA A 180 11.05 15.30 -15.91
N THR A 181 10.92 14.21 -15.18
CA THR A 181 12.03 13.35 -14.78
C THR A 181 12.35 12.37 -15.91
N VAL A 182 13.56 12.43 -16.42
CA VAL A 182 14.10 11.45 -17.38
C VAL A 182 15.09 10.59 -16.63
N THR A 183 14.94 9.27 -16.72
CA THR A 183 15.86 8.29 -16.15
C THR A 183 16.44 7.43 -17.26
N ALA A 184 17.73 7.16 -17.23
CA ALA A 184 18.40 6.24 -18.14
C ALA A 184 19.01 5.10 -17.32
N GLU A 185 18.53 3.87 -17.52
CA GLU A 185 18.98 2.69 -16.80
C GLU A 185 19.76 1.72 -17.69
N GLU A 186 20.93 1.29 -17.24
CA GLU A 186 21.75 0.24 -17.88
C GLU A 186 22.26 -0.73 -16.81
N ALA A 187 21.73 -1.96 -16.79
CA ALA A 187 22.21 -3.07 -15.95
C ALA A 187 22.48 -2.69 -14.47
N GLY A 188 21.56 -1.92 -13.86
CA GLY A 188 21.64 -1.45 -12.48
C GLY A 188 22.40 -0.13 -12.27
N ARG A 189 22.83 0.56 -13.34
CA ARG A 189 23.24 1.97 -13.30
C ARG A 189 22.06 2.84 -13.68
N VAL A 190 21.75 3.84 -12.87
CA VAL A 190 20.67 4.81 -13.14
C VAL A 190 21.29 6.20 -13.22
N ALA A 191 21.04 6.90 -14.32
CA ALA A 191 21.24 8.34 -14.44
C ALA A 191 19.89 9.05 -14.45
N GLU A 192 19.78 10.20 -13.79
CA GLU A 192 18.54 10.98 -13.70
C GLU A 192 18.79 12.42 -14.15
N ALA A 193 17.87 12.97 -14.94
CA ALA A 193 17.87 14.35 -15.41
C ALA A 193 16.45 14.92 -15.33
N THR A 194 16.34 16.24 -15.27
CA THR A 194 15.06 16.95 -15.29
C THR A 194 15.00 17.88 -16.50
N THR A 195 13.87 17.91 -17.20
CA THR A 195 13.72 18.76 -18.38
C THR A 195 13.68 20.25 -18.04
N THR A 196 14.30 21.06 -18.90
CA THR A 196 14.32 22.53 -18.76
C THR A 196 13.01 23.19 -19.22
N ALA A 197 12.93 24.53 -19.15
CA ALA A 197 11.78 25.31 -19.63
C ALA A 197 11.45 25.08 -21.11
N ASP A 198 12.46 24.73 -21.91
CA ASP A 198 12.31 24.40 -23.34
C ASP A 198 12.09 22.89 -23.58
N GLY A 199 11.87 22.11 -22.50
CA GLY A 199 11.68 20.66 -22.53
C GLY A 199 12.97 19.86 -22.76
N ALA A 200 14.14 20.50 -22.77
CA ALA A 200 15.41 19.83 -23.06
C ALA A 200 15.95 19.03 -21.87
N TYR A 201 16.57 17.88 -22.12
CA TYR A 201 17.28 17.07 -21.13
C TYR A 201 18.63 16.59 -21.68
N GLN A 202 19.57 16.23 -20.79
CA GLN A 202 20.88 15.73 -21.17
C GLN A 202 21.47 14.81 -20.10
N PHE A 203 22.09 13.73 -20.54
CA PHE A 203 22.92 12.82 -19.75
C PHE A 203 24.35 12.84 -20.28
N GLU A 204 25.31 13.19 -19.43
CA GLU A 204 26.73 13.20 -19.79
C GLU A 204 27.46 11.99 -19.18
N ALA A 205 28.65 11.69 -19.71
CA ALA A 205 29.56 10.69 -19.17
C ALA A 205 28.98 9.25 -19.09
N LEU A 206 28.04 8.89 -19.97
CA LEU A 206 27.46 7.56 -20.03
C LEU A 206 28.43 6.57 -20.64
N LYS A 207 28.46 5.31 -20.17
CA LYS A 207 29.30 4.30 -20.80
C LYS A 207 28.66 3.85 -22.13
N PRO A 208 29.43 3.37 -23.10
CA PRO A 208 28.86 2.77 -24.30
C PRO A 208 28.04 1.53 -23.92
N GLY A 209 26.79 1.47 -24.36
CA GLY A 209 25.82 0.50 -23.88
C GLY A 209 24.40 0.79 -24.34
N GLU A 210 23.47 -0.08 -24.00
CA GLU A 210 22.04 0.10 -24.27
C GLU A 210 21.35 0.55 -22.98
N TYR A 211 20.67 1.70 -23.04
CA TYR A 211 19.98 2.33 -21.92
C TYR A 211 18.48 2.27 -22.13
N GLU A 212 17.73 1.86 -21.11
CA GLU A 212 16.28 2.05 -21.04
C GLU A 212 16.00 3.47 -20.53
N VAL A 213 15.54 4.35 -21.41
CA VAL A 213 15.24 5.74 -21.08
C VAL A 213 13.75 5.87 -20.77
N THR A 214 13.41 6.18 -19.52
CA THR A 214 12.04 6.39 -19.05
C THR A 214 11.79 7.86 -18.73
N VAL A 215 10.75 8.43 -19.31
CA VAL A 215 10.32 9.81 -19.07
C VAL A 215 9.02 9.80 -18.28
N MET A 216 8.98 10.54 -17.18
CA MET A 216 7.83 10.71 -16.31
C MET A 216 7.54 12.18 -16.08
N ALA A 217 6.28 12.58 -16.21
CA ALA A 217 5.81 13.92 -15.89
C ALA A 217 4.43 13.84 -15.23
N VAL A 218 4.16 14.73 -14.27
CA VAL A 218 2.84 14.80 -13.62
C VAL A 218 1.78 15.19 -14.64
N GLY A 219 0.66 14.46 -14.66
CA GLY A 219 -0.43 14.68 -15.62
C GLY A 219 -0.20 14.05 -17.00
N PHE A 220 0.83 13.21 -17.16
CA PHE A 220 1.12 12.52 -18.42
C PHE A 220 1.37 11.02 -18.22
N ILE A 221 1.13 10.25 -19.29
CA ILE A 221 1.48 8.84 -19.39
C ILE A 221 3.00 8.73 -19.56
N SER A 222 3.65 7.90 -18.74
CA SER A 222 5.10 7.67 -18.83
C SER A 222 5.47 6.89 -20.09
N VAL A 223 6.60 7.23 -20.70
CA VAL A 223 7.11 6.56 -21.91
C VAL A 223 8.52 6.01 -21.65
N THR A 224 8.75 4.75 -22.02
CA THR A 224 10.06 4.09 -21.94
C THR A 224 10.53 3.68 -23.34
N ARG A 225 11.78 3.95 -23.69
CA ARG A 225 12.41 3.54 -24.95
C ARG A 225 13.87 3.13 -24.78
N PRO A 226 14.34 2.08 -25.49
CA PRO A 226 15.75 1.73 -25.52
C PRO A 226 16.55 2.70 -26.41
N VAL A 227 17.70 3.14 -25.91
CA VAL A 227 18.64 4.04 -26.60
C VAL A 227 20.06 3.47 -26.51
N THR A 228 20.71 3.25 -27.66
CA THR A 228 22.09 2.75 -27.69
C THR A 228 23.08 3.92 -27.71
N VAL A 229 23.96 3.99 -26.71
CA VAL A 229 25.05 4.95 -26.60
C VAL A 229 26.35 4.33 -27.13
N GLU A 230 27.01 5.05 -28.03
CA GLU A 230 28.34 4.69 -28.55
C GLU A 230 29.44 5.57 -27.95
N ALA A 231 30.66 5.05 -27.90
CA ALA A 231 31.83 5.76 -27.39
C ALA A 231 32.05 7.12 -28.08
N ASN A 232 32.21 8.18 -27.28
CA ASN A 232 32.45 9.55 -27.73
C ASN A 232 31.40 10.09 -28.71
N LYS A 233 30.17 9.57 -28.69
CA LYS A 233 29.05 10.06 -29.50
C LYS A 233 27.96 10.67 -28.64
N THR A 234 27.24 11.60 -29.26
CA THR A 234 25.99 12.16 -28.74
C THR A 234 24.82 11.54 -29.48
N VAL A 235 23.85 11.02 -28.74
CA VAL A 235 22.60 10.46 -29.27
C VAL A 235 21.47 11.42 -28.92
N THR A 236 20.73 11.86 -29.94
CA THR A 236 19.57 12.73 -29.74
C THR A 236 18.29 11.92 -29.79
N GLU A 237 17.56 11.83 -28.68
CA GLU A 237 16.29 11.10 -28.59
C GLU A 237 15.17 11.99 -28.02
N ASN A 238 14.09 12.16 -28.78
CA ASN A 238 12.97 13.02 -28.40
C ASN A 238 11.76 12.20 -27.95
N PHE A 239 11.06 12.69 -26.93
CA PHE A 239 9.88 12.05 -26.35
C PHE A 239 8.65 12.94 -26.53
N GLU A 240 7.53 12.31 -26.88
CA GLU A 240 6.20 12.91 -26.85
C GLU A 240 5.40 12.18 -25.77
N LEU A 241 4.83 12.93 -24.84
CA LEU A 241 4.00 12.41 -23.76
C LEU A 241 2.53 12.72 -24.03
N ASP A 242 1.67 11.72 -23.80
CA ASP A 242 0.22 11.88 -23.86
C ASP A 242 -0.31 12.31 -22.48
N PRO A 243 -1.19 13.32 -22.40
CA PRO A 243 -1.77 13.74 -21.12
C PRO A 243 -2.67 12.64 -20.57
N LEU A 244 -2.75 12.53 -19.23
CA LEU A 244 -3.68 11.63 -18.57
C LEU A 244 -5.13 12.07 -18.86
N ALA A 245 -6.00 11.12 -19.17
CA ALA A 245 -7.43 11.36 -19.22
C ALA A 245 -7.95 11.64 -17.79
N PRO A 246 -8.74 12.71 -17.58
CA PRO A 246 -9.33 12.99 -16.29
C PRO A 246 -10.26 11.84 -15.87
N ALA A 247 -10.53 11.75 -14.58
CA ALA A 247 -11.43 10.73 -14.07
C ALA A 247 -12.84 10.89 -14.67
N GLU A 248 -13.37 9.81 -15.23
CA GLU A 248 -14.70 9.75 -15.86
C GLU A 248 -15.34 8.43 -15.41
N PHE A 249 -16.44 8.49 -14.68
CA PHE A 249 -17.04 7.31 -14.06
C PHE A 249 -18.24 6.87 -14.90
N ALA A 250 -18.09 5.74 -15.56
CA ALA A 250 -19.16 5.03 -16.24
C ALA A 250 -19.96 4.20 -15.23
N VAL A 251 -21.28 4.21 -15.32
CA VAL A 251 -22.18 3.51 -14.40
C VAL A 251 -22.99 2.48 -15.19
N THR A 252 -23.05 1.25 -14.69
CA THR A 252 -23.88 0.17 -15.26
C THR A 252 -24.72 -0.47 -14.18
N ILE A 253 -26.03 -0.57 -14.39
CA ILE A 253 -26.92 -1.34 -13.50
C ILE A 253 -26.80 -2.82 -13.87
N ASP A 254 -26.32 -3.63 -12.93
CA ASP A 254 -26.10 -5.06 -13.13
C ASP A 254 -27.37 -5.87 -12.85
N ASP A 255 -28.07 -5.54 -11.77
CA ASP A 255 -29.23 -6.29 -11.28
C ASP A 255 -30.17 -5.41 -10.44
N VAL A 256 -31.48 -5.62 -10.63
CA VAL A 256 -32.55 -4.99 -9.85
C VAL A 256 -33.86 -5.79 -10.00
N ASP A 257 -34.63 -5.90 -8.92
CA ASP A 257 -35.98 -6.46 -8.98
C ASP A 257 -36.93 -5.51 -9.71
N THR A 258 -37.48 -5.99 -10.84
CA THR A 258 -38.35 -5.16 -11.71
C THR A 258 -39.82 -5.13 -11.27
N ARG A 259 -40.19 -5.93 -10.27
CA ARG A 259 -41.52 -5.95 -9.64
C ARG A 259 -41.37 -6.15 -8.14
N VAL A 260 -41.92 -5.23 -7.38
CA VAL A 260 -41.93 -5.24 -5.92
C VAL A 260 -43.29 -4.77 -5.43
N ASP A 261 -43.68 -5.20 -4.24
CA ASP A 261 -44.88 -4.68 -3.58
C ASP A 261 -44.55 -3.39 -2.81
N ALA A 262 -45.50 -2.46 -2.69
CA ALA A 262 -45.30 -1.22 -1.94
C ALA A 262 -44.90 -1.51 -0.48
N GLY A 263 -43.88 -0.82 0.02
CA GLY A 263 -43.30 -1.08 1.34
C GLY A 263 -42.14 -2.10 1.33
N GLU A 264 -41.90 -2.82 0.24
CA GLU A 264 -40.68 -3.61 0.07
C GLU A 264 -39.53 -2.73 -0.47
N PRO A 265 -38.30 -2.86 0.05
CA PRO A 265 -37.16 -2.12 -0.46
C PRO A 265 -36.69 -2.71 -1.80
N VAL A 266 -36.38 -1.84 -2.76
CA VAL A 266 -35.71 -2.19 -4.02
C VAL A 266 -34.21 -2.02 -3.84
N VAL A 267 -33.44 -3.07 -4.11
CA VAL A 267 -31.97 -3.00 -4.11
C VAL A 267 -31.45 -2.96 -5.56
N VAL A 268 -30.63 -1.97 -5.86
CA VAL A 268 -29.97 -1.77 -7.16
C VAL A 268 -28.50 -2.10 -7.01
N ASN A 269 -28.05 -3.16 -7.68
CA ASN A 269 -26.64 -3.50 -7.77
C ASN A 269 -26.06 -2.87 -9.04
N ALA A 270 -25.02 -2.07 -8.89
CA ALA A 270 -24.39 -1.36 -10.00
C ALA A 270 -22.87 -1.52 -9.97
N THR A 271 -22.28 -1.57 -11.16
CA THR A 271 -20.83 -1.49 -11.37
C THR A 271 -20.48 -0.08 -11.81
N VAL A 272 -19.51 0.52 -11.14
CA VAL A 272 -18.97 1.83 -11.47
C VAL A 272 -17.51 1.66 -11.86
N GLU A 273 -17.13 2.17 -13.03
CA GLU A 273 -15.77 2.09 -13.59
C GLU A 273 -15.25 3.49 -13.89
N ASN A 274 -14.05 3.80 -13.40
CA ASN A 274 -13.34 5.00 -13.84
C ASN A 274 -12.61 4.70 -15.15
N ILE A 275 -13.16 5.15 -16.27
CA ILE A 275 -12.59 4.96 -17.62
C ILE A 275 -11.48 5.97 -17.97
N GLY A 276 -11.17 6.89 -17.05
CA GLY A 276 -10.03 7.81 -17.13
C GLY A 276 -8.72 7.21 -16.61
N ASP A 277 -7.62 7.96 -16.75
CA ASP A 277 -6.30 7.57 -16.25
C ASP A 277 -6.02 8.14 -14.84
N GLU A 278 -6.62 9.29 -14.51
CA GLU A 278 -6.49 9.92 -13.20
C GLU A 278 -7.45 9.30 -12.18
N GLY A 279 -7.01 9.19 -10.93
CA GLY A 279 -7.89 8.79 -9.83
C GLY A 279 -8.87 9.91 -9.45
N GLY A 280 -10.11 9.55 -9.14
CA GLY A 280 -11.17 10.48 -8.80
C GLY A 280 -11.96 10.03 -7.58
N THR A 281 -12.72 10.96 -6.98
CA THR A 281 -13.73 10.67 -5.96
C THR A 281 -15.04 11.29 -6.39
N GLN A 282 -16.11 10.52 -6.34
CA GLN A 282 -17.42 10.94 -6.83
C GLN A 282 -18.53 10.29 -6.02
N THR A 283 -19.65 11.00 -5.90
CA THR A 283 -20.90 10.47 -5.35
C THR A 283 -21.73 9.86 -6.47
N ILE A 284 -22.25 8.67 -6.22
CA ILE A 284 -23.16 7.96 -7.11
C ILE A 284 -24.55 8.03 -6.49
N ASP A 285 -25.46 8.72 -7.17
CA ASP A 285 -26.82 8.96 -6.69
C ASP A 285 -27.75 7.90 -7.28
N LEU A 286 -28.56 7.25 -6.44
CA LEU A 286 -29.76 6.55 -6.87
C LEU A 286 -30.94 7.50 -6.77
N SER A 287 -31.65 7.69 -7.87
CA SER A 287 -32.89 8.46 -7.91
C SER A 287 -34.08 7.62 -8.35
N ALA A 288 -35.23 7.85 -7.72
CA ALA A 288 -36.52 7.26 -8.06
C ALA A 288 -37.52 8.40 -8.32
N ALA A 289 -38.22 8.35 -9.46
CA ALA A 289 -39.14 9.42 -9.89
C ALA A 289 -38.51 10.83 -9.90
N GLY A 290 -37.18 10.91 -10.10
CA GLY A 290 -36.41 12.16 -10.13
C GLY A 290 -35.98 12.72 -8.77
N ALA A 291 -36.31 12.06 -7.65
CA ALA A 291 -35.79 12.39 -6.33
C ALA A 291 -34.62 11.45 -5.97
N VAL A 292 -33.55 11.98 -5.37
CA VAL A 292 -32.44 11.15 -4.85
C VAL A 292 -32.93 10.43 -3.59
N VAL A 293 -32.84 9.10 -3.60
CA VAL A 293 -33.33 8.22 -2.54
C VAL A 293 -32.21 7.52 -1.78
N ASP A 294 -31.03 7.40 -2.40
CA ASP A 294 -29.81 6.86 -1.79
C ASP A 294 -28.57 7.40 -2.52
N GLU A 295 -27.42 7.41 -1.85
CA GLU A 295 -26.15 7.91 -2.41
C GLU A 295 -24.94 7.17 -1.81
N GLU A 296 -23.93 6.87 -2.64
CA GLU A 296 -22.64 6.34 -2.15
C GLU A 296 -21.46 7.12 -2.74
N THR A 297 -20.55 7.60 -1.88
CA THR A 297 -19.30 8.22 -2.32
C THR A 297 -18.19 7.18 -2.47
N ILE A 298 -17.59 7.12 -3.65
CA ILE A 298 -16.51 6.19 -3.98
C ILE A 298 -15.27 6.91 -4.51
N THR A 299 -14.09 6.37 -4.21
CA THR A 299 -12.80 6.79 -4.77
C THR A 299 -12.24 5.64 -5.61
N LEU A 300 -11.96 5.90 -6.87
CA LEU A 300 -11.41 4.92 -7.82
C LEU A 300 -10.14 5.47 -8.47
N ALA A 301 -9.10 4.64 -8.59
CA ALA A 301 -7.96 4.92 -9.45
C ALA A 301 -8.37 4.89 -10.94
N GLY A 302 -7.53 5.39 -11.84
CA GLY A 302 -7.76 5.27 -13.28
C GLY A 302 -7.84 3.80 -13.72
N GLY A 303 -8.87 3.44 -14.48
CA GLY A 303 -9.16 2.08 -14.93
C GLY A 303 -9.67 1.13 -13.84
N GLU A 304 -9.93 1.60 -12.61
CA GLU A 304 -10.49 0.77 -11.54
C GLU A 304 -12.01 0.67 -11.66
N SER A 305 -12.57 -0.49 -11.31
CA SER A 305 -14.02 -0.71 -11.22
C SER A 305 -14.41 -1.23 -9.85
N ARG A 306 -15.61 -0.88 -9.39
CA ARG A 306 -16.18 -1.30 -8.11
C ARG A 306 -17.68 -1.55 -8.23
N GLN A 307 -18.14 -2.60 -7.56
CA GLN A 307 -19.57 -2.85 -7.36
C GLN A 307 -20.07 -2.14 -6.11
N ILE A 308 -21.26 -1.55 -6.21
CA ILE A 308 -21.99 -0.89 -5.14
C ILE A 308 -23.43 -1.39 -5.10
N SER A 309 -24.08 -1.23 -3.95
CA SER A 309 -25.48 -1.57 -3.74
C SER A 309 -26.20 -0.37 -3.13
N LEU A 310 -27.15 0.18 -3.88
CA LEU A 310 -27.98 1.31 -3.46
C LEU A 310 -29.41 0.81 -3.23
N ALA A 311 -30.13 1.38 -2.27
CA ALA A 311 -31.45 0.89 -1.87
C ALA A 311 -32.51 1.99 -1.88
N TRP A 312 -33.70 1.66 -2.36
CA TRP A 312 -34.86 2.55 -2.34
C TRP A 312 -36.01 1.90 -1.57
N GLN A 313 -36.46 2.56 -0.50
CA GLN A 313 -37.66 2.16 0.24
C GLN A 313 -38.91 2.62 -0.53
N THR A 314 -39.71 1.69 -1.04
CA THR A 314 -40.94 2.03 -1.77
C THR A 314 -42.06 2.43 -0.81
N LEU A 315 -42.90 3.37 -1.26
CA LEU A 315 -44.08 3.85 -0.56
C LEU A 315 -45.37 3.46 -1.31
N PRO A 316 -46.53 3.40 -0.64
CA PRO A 316 -47.83 3.23 -1.30
C PRO A 316 -48.13 4.29 -2.38
N THR A 317 -47.55 5.49 -2.24
CA THR A 317 -47.67 6.56 -3.25
C THR A 317 -46.86 6.29 -4.52
N ASP A 318 -45.92 5.35 -4.48
CA ASP A 318 -45.03 5.00 -5.60
C ASP A 318 -45.63 3.91 -6.50
N VAL A 319 -46.83 3.42 -6.18
CA VAL A 319 -47.55 2.40 -6.98
C VAL A 319 -47.66 2.83 -8.43
N GLY A 320 -47.16 1.99 -9.33
CA GLY A 320 -47.06 2.30 -10.75
C GLY A 320 -45.72 1.89 -11.35
N GLU A 321 -45.41 2.44 -12.53
CA GLU A 321 -44.09 2.29 -13.15
C GLU A 321 -43.22 3.48 -12.73
N VAL A 322 -42.08 3.20 -12.10
CA VAL A 322 -41.12 4.20 -11.63
C VAL A 322 -39.79 3.99 -12.35
N GLU A 323 -39.26 5.05 -12.95
CA GLU A 323 -37.91 5.07 -13.49
C GLU A 323 -36.89 5.25 -12.36
N LEU A 324 -35.92 4.35 -12.30
CA LEU A 324 -34.74 4.45 -11.46
C LEU A 324 -33.56 4.90 -12.31
N ALA A 325 -32.74 5.79 -11.76
CA ALA A 325 -31.49 6.22 -12.36
C ALA A 325 -30.35 6.18 -11.35
N ALA A 326 -29.29 5.45 -11.67
CA ALA A 326 -28.01 5.49 -10.98
C ALA A 326 -27.08 6.43 -11.76
N ALA A 327 -26.65 7.53 -11.13
CA ALA A 327 -25.95 8.61 -11.81
C ALA A 327 -24.63 8.96 -11.14
N SER A 328 -23.60 9.15 -11.94
CA SER A 328 -22.39 9.89 -11.59
C SER A 328 -22.49 11.31 -12.16
N GLU A 329 -21.49 12.17 -11.94
CA GLU A 329 -21.46 13.49 -12.60
C GLU A 329 -21.20 13.38 -14.12
N THR A 330 -20.70 12.23 -14.60
CA THR A 330 -20.29 12.04 -15.99
C THR A 330 -21.15 11.07 -16.78
N ASP A 331 -21.87 10.17 -16.11
CA ASP A 331 -22.68 9.13 -16.75
C ASP A 331 -23.95 8.81 -15.95
N THR A 332 -24.93 8.19 -16.59
CA THR A 332 -26.18 7.79 -15.94
C THR A 332 -26.73 6.52 -16.59
N ALA A 333 -27.02 5.53 -15.75
CA ALA A 333 -27.74 4.32 -16.14
C ALA A 333 -29.17 4.35 -15.61
N THR A 334 -30.14 3.96 -16.44
CA THR A 334 -31.57 3.96 -16.05
C THR A 334 -32.20 2.59 -16.23
N THR A 335 -33.24 2.32 -15.44
CA THR A 335 -34.08 1.13 -15.51
C THR A 335 -35.49 1.46 -15.00
N THR A 336 -36.46 0.58 -15.20
CA THR A 336 -37.84 0.79 -14.75
C THR A 336 -38.27 -0.34 -13.83
N VAL A 337 -38.84 0.02 -12.68
CA VAL A 337 -39.40 -0.89 -11.70
C VAL A 337 -40.91 -0.66 -11.62
N ARG A 338 -41.68 -1.74 -11.53
CA ARG A 338 -43.12 -1.68 -11.31
C ARG A 338 -43.42 -1.96 -9.84
N VAL A 339 -43.85 -0.92 -9.14
CA VAL A 339 -44.35 -1.03 -7.76
C VAL A 339 -45.82 -1.45 -7.83
N LEU A 340 -46.13 -2.60 -7.26
CA LEU A 340 -47.47 -3.10 -7.10
C LEU A 340 -48.07 -2.55 -5.82
N ASP A 341 -49.39 -2.43 -5.80
CA ASP A 341 -50.09 -2.23 -4.54
C ASP A 341 -49.77 -3.41 -3.62
N ALA A 342 -49.45 -3.15 -2.36
CA ALA A 342 -49.19 -4.22 -1.42
C ALA A 342 -50.52 -4.91 -1.18
N GLU A 343 -50.74 -6.08 -1.81
CA GLU A 343 -51.96 -6.86 -1.63
C GLU A 343 -52.03 -7.32 -0.16
N THR A 344 -52.57 -6.45 0.68
CA THR A 344 -52.90 -6.69 2.07
C THR A 344 -54.36 -6.29 2.23
N ASP A 345 -55.14 -7.16 2.88
CA ASP A 345 -56.47 -6.78 3.31
C ASP A 345 -56.34 -5.55 4.22
N ALA A 346 -57.27 -4.60 4.09
CA ALA A 346 -57.29 -3.45 5.00
C ALA A 346 -57.37 -3.96 6.44
N VAL A 347 -56.56 -3.36 7.32
CA VAL A 347 -56.46 -3.72 8.74
C VAL A 347 -57.02 -2.61 9.65
N ALA A 348 -57.20 -1.41 9.10
CA ALA A 348 -57.78 -0.27 9.81
C ALA A 348 -58.72 0.54 8.91
N TYR A 349 -59.61 1.32 9.53
CA TYR A 349 -60.48 2.26 8.83
C TYR A 349 -60.69 3.56 9.62
N LEU A 350 -61.12 4.60 8.93
CA LEU A 350 -61.55 5.87 9.50
C LEU A 350 -63.06 6.07 9.28
N ASP A 351 -63.76 6.46 10.33
CA ASP A 351 -65.19 6.81 10.36
C ASP A 351 -65.34 8.27 10.80
N ARG A 352 -65.49 9.17 9.83
CA ARG A 352 -65.53 10.62 10.01
C ARG A 352 -66.92 11.11 10.42
N ASP A 353 -67.97 10.40 10.01
CA ASP A 353 -69.35 10.81 10.27
C ASP A 353 -69.98 10.13 11.49
N GLY A 354 -69.29 9.14 12.06
CA GLY A 354 -69.68 8.42 13.26
C GLY A 354 -70.84 7.45 13.02
N ASP A 355 -71.10 7.05 11.77
CA ASP A 355 -72.21 6.16 11.43
C ASP A 355 -71.87 4.66 11.61
N GLY A 356 -70.60 4.35 11.89
CA GLY A 356 -70.08 3.00 12.07
C GLY A 356 -69.62 2.31 10.78
N SER A 357 -69.62 3.02 9.66
CA SER A 357 -69.09 2.56 8.37
C SER A 357 -67.72 3.17 8.09
N ALA A 358 -66.90 2.48 7.32
CA ALA A 358 -65.62 3.02 6.88
C ALA A 358 -65.81 4.08 5.79
N ASP A 359 -65.35 5.30 6.04
CA ASP A 359 -65.15 6.33 5.01
C ASP A 359 -63.87 6.05 4.20
N GLU A 360 -62.83 5.54 4.87
CA GLU A 360 -61.52 5.27 4.32
C GLU A 360 -60.90 4.05 5.01
N THR A 361 -60.17 3.21 4.28
CA THR A 361 -59.55 1.98 4.78
C THR A 361 -58.05 2.03 4.57
N PHE A 362 -57.28 1.47 5.50
CA PHE A 362 -55.83 1.47 5.48
C PHE A 362 -55.28 0.05 5.62
N THR A 363 -54.25 -0.23 4.83
CA THR A 363 -53.36 -1.36 4.96
C THR A 363 -52.35 -1.15 6.08
N ALA A 364 -51.66 -2.22 6.49
CA ALA A 364 -50.58 -2.12 7.47
C ALA A 364 -49.42 -1.23 6.98
N ALA A 365 -49.17 -1.19 5.66
CA ALA A 365 -48.14 -0.33 5.08
C ALA A 365 -48.53 1.16 5.14
N GLU A 366 -49.78 1.49 4.82
CA GLU A 366 -50.29 2.87 4.88
C GLU A 366 -50.32 3.41 6.31
N MET A 367 -50.54 2.53 7.30
CA MET A 367 -50.51 2.91 8.72
C MET A 367 -49.17 3.50 9.18
N ALA A 368 -48.05 3.18 8.51
CA ALA A 368 -46.73 3.75 8.83
C ALA A 368 -46.60 5.24 8.46
N PHE A 369 -47.53 5.76 7.66
CA PHE A 369 -47.47 7.10 7.05
C PHE A 369 -48.70 7.93 7.39
N LEU A 370 -49.50 7.51 8.38
CA LEU A 370 -50.65 8.27 8.85
C LEU A 370 -50.20 9.58 9.50
N ASN A 371 -51.11 10.55 9.46
CA ASN A 371 -50.95 11.88 10.07
C ASN A 371 -52.22 12.15 10.89
N ASP A 372 -52.44 13.41 11.25
CA ASP A 372 -53.69 13.89 11.86
C ASP A 372 -54.93 13.49 11.04
N LEU A 373 -55.84 12.74 11.68
CA LEU A 373 -57.06 12.19 11.10
C LEU A 373 -58.28 12.77 11.81
N ASN A 374 -59.16 13.43 11.07
CA ASN A 374 -60.46 13.80 11.62
C ASN A 374 -61.39 12.58 11.68
N GLY A 375 -61.91 12.24 12.85
CA GLY A 375 -62.90 11.19 13.07
C GLY A 375 -62.45 10.01 13.93
N ARG A 376 -63.20 8.90 13.89
CA ARG A 376 -62.89 7.67 14.63
C ARG A 376 -62.01 6.74 13.80
N PHE A 377 -60.75 6.56 14.22
CA PHE A 377 -59.83 5.57 13.65
C PHE A 377 -59.99 4.23 14.36
N VAL A 378 -60.10 3.14 13.60
CA VAL A 378 -60.35 1.78 14.12
C VAL A 378 -59.39 0.79 13.48
N VAL A 379 -58.57 0.13 14.29
CA VAL A 379 -57.79 -1.05 13.87
C VAL A 379 -58.62 -2.29 14.17
N PHE A 380 -58.98 -3.05 13.13
CA PHE A 380 -59.97 -4.14 13.21
C PHE A 380 -59.41 -5.51 12.83
N ASP A 381 -58.18 -5.59 12.33
CA ASP A 381 -57.48 -6.84 12.03
C ASP A 381 -55.99 -6.73 12.39
N ASP A 382 -55.30 -7.87 12.49
CA ASP A 382 -53.89 -7.93 12.84
C ASP A 382 -53.02 -7.13 11.87
N ALA A 383 -52.28 -6.16 12.40
CA ALA A 383 -51.44 -5.24 11.63
C ALA A 383 -49.97 -5.39 12.02
N ARG A 384 -49.11 -5.72 11.05
CA ARG A 384 -47.64 -5.71 11.23
C ARG A 384 -47.01 -4.63 10.35
N VAL A 385 -46.55 -3.57 11.00
CA VAL A 385 -46.02 -2.37 10.36
C VAL A 385 -44.50 -2.40 10.46
N ALA A 386 -43.80 -2.27 9.33
CA ALA A 386 -42.33 -2.31 9.28
C ALA A 386 -41.64 -1.06 9.88
N GLY A 387 -42.42 0.00 10.11
CA GLY A 387 -41.97 1.27 10.70
C GLY A 387 -42.78 1.66 11.94
N SER A 388 -42.70 2.93 12.34
CA SER A 388 -43.47 3.47 13.45
C SER A 388 -44.91 3.75 13.03
N VAL A 389 -45.85 3.54 13.94
CA VAL A 389 -47.25 3.96 13.77
C VAL A 389 -47.48 5.15 14.67
N ALA A 390 -47.87 6.29 14.08
CA ALA A 390 -48.26 7.49 14.80
C ALA A 390 -49.62 7.96 14.29
N VAL A 391 -50.64 7.94 15.15
CA VAL A 391 -52.01 8.31 14.81
C VAL A 391 -52.50 9.36 15.79
N ASP A 392 -52.99 10.46 15.24
CA ASP A 392 -53.73 11.50 15.97
C ASP A 392 -55.14 11.55 15.39
N ALA A 393 -56.16 11.34 16.23
CA ALA A 393 -57.56 11.32 15.78
C ALA A 393 -58.56 11.74 16.86
N ASP A 394 -59.79 12.09 16.48
CA ASP A 394 -60.86 12.40 17.44
C ASP A 394 -61.06 11.22 18.41
N ARG A 395 -61.08 9.99 17.90
CA ARG A 395 -61.19 8.78 18.72
C ARG A 395 -60.39 7.64 18.10
N ILE A 396 -59.69 6.88 18.94
CA ILE A 396 -58.95 5.69 18.50
C ILE A 396 -59.56 4.44 19.14
N ALA A 397 -59.74 3.39 18.34
CA ALA A 397 -60.10 2.06 18.81
C ALA A 397 -59.19 0.98 18.22
N VAL A 398 -58.69 0.09 19.06
CA VAL A 398 -58.15 -1.20 18.64
C VAL A 398 -59.17 -2.25 19.07
N GLU A 399 -59.73 -2.99 18.11
CA GLU A 399 -60.78 -3.97 18.38
C GLU A 399 -60.27 -5.17 19.20
N GLU A 400 -61.20 -5.97 19.70
CA GLU A 400 -60.89 -7.16 20.52
C GLU A 400 -60.01 -8.16 19.77
N ASP A 401 -59.09 -8.82 20.48
CA ASP A 401 -58.16 -9.82 19.96
C ASP A 401 -57.27 -9.38 18.77
N VAL A 402 -57.15 -8.07 18.51
CA VAL A 402 -56.30 -7.52 17.43
C VAL A 402 -54.88 -7.22 17.92
N THR A 403 -53.89 -7.64 17.13
CA THR A 403 -52.47 -7.32 17.35
C THR A 403 -52.00 -6.21 16.41
N LEU A 404 -51.52 -5.11 16.99
CA LEU A 404 -50.78 -4.06 16.29
C LEU A 404 -49.30 -4.16 16.63
N SER A 405 -48.48 -4.60 15.67
CA SER A 405 -47.03 -4.65 15.79
C SER A 405 -46.36 -3.57 14.95
N ALA A 406 -45.40 -2.84 15.52
CA ALA A 406 -44.67 -1.76 14.84
C ALA A 406 -43.28 -1.54 15.47
N THR A 407 -42.43 -0.68 14.90
CA THR A 407 -41.14 -0.34 15.55
C THR A 407 -41.31 0.61 16.75
N ALA A 408 -42.35 1.45 16.71
CA ALA A 408 -42.84 2.32 17.78
C ALA A 408 -44.34 2.55 17.55
N ILE A 409 -45.12 2.77 18.60
CA ILE A 409 -46.57 3.00 18.51
C ILE A 409 -46.92 4.26 19.29
N GLU A 410 -47.54 5.24 18.64
CA GLU A 410 -48.11 6.43 19.26
C GLU A 410 -49.57 6.59 18.83
N LEU A 411 -50.49 6.52 19.80
CA LEU A 411 -51.93 6.67 19.60
C LEU A 411 -52.42 7.86 20.44
N VAL A 412 -52.85 8.92 19.78
CA VAL A 412 -53.35 10.16 20.41
C VAL A 412 -54.82 10.35 20.04
N GLY A 413 -55.71 10.25 21.02
CA GLY A 413 -57.14 10.40 20.83
C GLY A 413 -57.70 11.65 21.52
N GLU A 414 -58.24 12.63 20.80
CA GLU A 414 -58.81 13.84 21.43
C GLU A 414 -59.95 13.49 22.41
N ASP A 415 -60.97 12.75 21.97
CA ASP A 415 -62.14 12.38 22.79
C ASP A 415 -61.96 11.08 23.59
N GLY A 416 -61.01 10.23 23.21
CA GLY A 416 -60.78 8.96 23.89
C GLY A 416 -60.00 7.92 23.10
N VAL A 417 -59.40 6.97 23.82
CA VAL A 417 -58.79 5.76 23.26
C VAL A 417 -59.41 4.52 23.91
N SER A 418 -59.78 3.53 23.09
CA SER A 418 -60.31 2.24 23.53
C SER A 418 -59.44 1.11 23.02
N LEU A 419 -58.85 0.32 23.91
CA LEU A 419 -58.12 -0.90 23.58
C LEU A 419 -58.97 -2.10 24.00
N GLY A 420 -59.45 -2.87 23.01
CA GLY A 420 -60.35 -4.00 23.19
C GLY A 420 -59.75 -5.13 24.01
N GLU A 421 -60.61 -5.98 24.58
CA GLU A 421 -60.17 -7.15 25.32
C GLU A 421 -59.31 -8.08 24.46
N GLY A 422 -58.16 -8.50 24.97
CA GLY A 422 -57.23 -9.37 24.24
C GLY A 422 -56.38 -8.67 23.18
N SER A 423 -56.60 -7.37 22.93
CA SER A 423 -55.77 -6.61 21.99
C SER A 423 -54.32 -6.54 22.45
N THR A 424 -53.40 -6.46 21.49
CA THR A 424 -51.96 -6.42 21.74
C THR A 424 -51.29 -5.26 21.00
N LEU A 425 -50.49 -4.46 21.71
CA LEU A 425 -49.57 -3.48 21.14
C LEU A 425 -48.14 -4.01 21.32
N ASP A 426 -47.45 -4.30 20.23
CA ASP A 426 -46.18 -5.02 20.24
C ASP A 426 -45.08 -4.27 19.46
N THR A 427 -44.11 -3.72 20.19
CA THR A 427 -42.87 -3.17 19.61
C THR A 427 -41.65 -4.03 19.89
N SER A 428 -41.86 -5.26 20.35
CA SER A 428 -40.79 -6.15 20.78
C SER A 428 -39.83 -6.47 19.63
N SER A 429 -38.55 -6.61 19.98
CA SER A 429 -37.51 -6.92 19.01
C SER A 429 -36.60 -8.01 19.53
N GLU A 430 -36.29 -8.98 18.67
CA GLU A 430 -35.32 -10.02 18.95
C GLU A 430 -34.20 -9.97 17.90
N TRP A 431 -33.03 -9.47 18.28
CA TRP A 431 -31.86 -9.41 17.39
C TRP A 431 -30.58 -9.87 18.08
N LEU A 432 -29.78 -10.67 17.35
CA LEU A 432 -28.64 -11.38 17.92
C LEU A 432 -27.54 -10.46 18.47
N PHE A 433 -27.27 -9.32 17.83
CA PHE A 433 -26.09 -8.48 18.10
C PHE A 433 -26.38 -7.18 18.87
N GLY A 434 -27.64 -6.97 19.25
CA GLY A 434 -28.10 -5.84 20.05
C GLY A 434 -29.48 -5.36 19.60
N SER A 435 -30.37 -5.11 20.55
CA SER A 435 -31.76 -4.79 20.27
C SER A 435 -32.18 -3.53 21.01
N SER A 436 -32.84 -2.63 20.29
CA SER A 436 -33.52 -1.47 20.85
C SER A 436 -34.93 -1.41 20.26
N THR A 437 -35.93 -1.37 21.10
CA THR A 437 -37.34 -1.20 20.70
C THR A 437 -37.74 0.26 20.84
N GLY A 438 -38.70 0.71 20.03
CA GLY A 438 -39.36 2.00 20.24
C GLY A 438 -40.42 1.94 21.34
N ASP A 439 -40.89 3.11 21.72
CA ASP A 439 -41.86 3.30 22.79
C ASP A 439 -43.27 2.93 22.35
N VAL A 440 -44.14 2.63 23.32
CA VAL A 440 -45.58 2.58 23.15
C VAL A 440 -46.20 3.72 23.94
N THR A 441 -46.83 4.65 23.25
CA THR A 441 -47.50 5.80 23.85
C THR A 441 -48.99 5.78 23.48
N VAL A 442 -49.85 5.88 24.50
CA VAL A 442 -51.29 6.07 24.34
C VAL A 442 -51.71 7.31 25.11
N ARG A 443 -52.17 8.36 24.42
CA ARG A 443 -52.57 9.64 25.01
C ARG A 443 -54.01 9.99 24.66
N SER A 444 -54.69 10.68 25.58
CA SER A 444 -56.01 11.23 25.29
C SER A 444 -56.39 12.45 26.14
N ASP A 445 -57.06 13.44 25.56
CA ASP A 445 -57.71 14.49 26.37
C ASP A 445 -59.02 13.96 27.00
N GLY A 446 -59.57 12.89 26.45
CA GLY A 446 -60.72 12.15 26.96
C GLY A 446 -60.35 11.02 27.92
N ARG A 447 -61.10 9.91 27.84
CA ARG A 447 -60.88 8.71 28.65
C ARG A 447 -60.05 7.69 27.88
N ILE A 448 -59.18 6.97 28.58
CA ILE A 448 -58.56 5.73 28.09
C ILE A 448 -59.21 4.53 28.77
N ASP A 449 -59.72 3.58 27.97
CA ASP A 449 -60.22 2.28 28.45
C ASP A 449 -59.34 1.17 27.86
N ALA A 450 -58.59 0.49 28.72
CA ALA A 450 -57.63 -0.55 28.38
C ALA A 450 -57.93 -1.80 29.21
N ARG A 451 -58.67 -2.75 28.62
CA ARG A 451 -59.13 -3.96 29.33
C ARG A 451 -58.45 -5.18 28.77
N GLY A 452 -57.81 -5.98 29.61
CA GLY A 452 -57.18 -7.23 29.19
C GLY A 452 -56.14 -7.05 28.07
N VAL A 453 -55.59 -5.84 27.92
CA VAL A 453 -54.64 -5.49 26.87
C VAL A 453 -53.26 -6.06 27.18
N SER A 454 -52.53 -6.48 26.16
CA SER A 454 -51.10 -6.78 26.27
C SER A 454 -50.30 -5.67 25.60
N VAL A 455 -49.36 -5.05 26.30
CA VAL A 455 -48.46 -4.05 25.73
C VAL A 455 -47.03 -4.50 25.99
N THR A 456 -46.21 -4.61 24.93
CA THR A 456 -44.83 -5.05 25.07
C THR A 456 -43.88 -4.19 24.24
N THR A 457 -42.84 -3.70 24.91
CA THR A 457 -41.66 -3.05 24.33
C THR A 457 -40.41 -3.90 24.62
N ALA A 458 -40.58 -5.22 24.83
CA ALA A 458 -39.50 -6.08 25.26
C ALA A 458 -38.38 -6.20 24.20
N ALA A 459 -37.14 -6.01 24.62
CA ALA A 459 -35.95 -6.11 23.77
C ALA A 459 -35.13 -7.34 24.14
N ARG A 460 -34.75 -8.18 23.17
CA ARG A 460 -33.94 -9.39 23.42
C ARG A 460 -32.73 -9.47 22.50
N ALA A 461 -31.56 -9.64 23.10
CA ALA A 461 -30.29 -9.79 22.36
C ALA A 461 -29.25 -10.61 23.12
N LEU A 462 -28.15 -11.00 22.45
CA LEU A 462 -26.97 -11.49 23.18
C LEU A 462 -26.14 -10.33 23.75
N PHE A 463 -26.07 -9.20 23.04
CA PHE A 463 -25.21 -8.07 23.37
C PHE A 463 -26.01 -6.76 23.38
N GLY A 464 -26.36 -6.23 24.54
CA GLY A 464 -27.10 -4.97 24.64
C GLY A 464 -28.58 -5.13 24.28
N ALA A 465 -29.46 -5.02 25.26
CA ALA A 465 -30.90 -4.92 25.01
C ALA A 465 -31.47 -3.72 25.76
N SER A 466 -32.10 -2.79 25.05
CA SER A 466 -32.80 -1.64 25.62
C SER A 466 -34.26 -1.67 25.21
N ALA A 467 -35.14 -1.92 26.18
CA ALA A 467 -36.58 -1.81 25.96
C ALA A 467 -37.01 -0.33 25.92
N GLY A 468 -38.09 -0.07 25.19
CA GLY A 468 -38.72 1.24 25.07
C GLY A 468 -39.67 1.51 26.23
N ASP A 469 -40.08 2.76 26.39
CA ASP A 469 -41.02 3.17 27.42
C ASP A 469 -42.48 2.82 27.04
N ILE A 470 -43.31 2.56 28.05
CA ILE A 470 -44.77 2.45 27.91
C ILE A 470 -45.40 3.61 28.67
N ASP A 471 -46.06 4.53 27.96
CA ASP A 471 -46.77 5.67 28.56
C ASP A 471 -48.25 5.64 28.19
N ILE A 472 -49.12 5.49 29.19
CA ILE A 472 -50.57 5.60 29.05
C ILE A 472 -51.03 6.79 29.88
N SER A 473 -51.43 7.88 29.22
CA SER A 473 -51.82 9.11 29.92
C SER A 473 -53.06 9.76 29.36
N ALA A 474 -53.90 10.32 30.23
CA ALA A 474 -55.06 11.08 29.79
C ALA A 474 -55.36 12.31 30.65
N GLU A 475 -56.05 13.31 30.10
CA GLU A 475 -56.68 14.34 30.94
C GLU A 475 -57.90 13.77 31.69
N GLY A 476 -58.67 12.87 31.07
CA GLY A 476 -59.78 12.14 31.69
C GLY A 476 -59.36 10.89 32.46
N ASP A 477 -60.31 10.00 32.73
CA ASP A 477 -60.04 8.75 33.47
C ASP A 477 -59.17 7.78 32.64
N VAL A 478 -58.31 7.04 33.33
CA VAL A 478 -57.51 5.94 32.74
C VAL A 478 -57.86 4.65 33.45
N ASP A 479 -58.57 3.77 32.74
CA ASP A 479 -59.00 2.46 33.24
C ASP A 479 -58.14 1.35 32.62
N VAL A 480 -57.14 0.86 33.37
CA VAL A 480 -56.32 -0.32 33.05
C VAL A 480 -56.81 -1.52 33.87
N ILE A 481 -57.65 -2.36 33.27
CA ILE A 481 -58.31 -3.47 33.96
C ILE A 481 -57.86 -4.79 33.35
N GLN A 482 -57.12 -5.60 34.11
CA GLN A 482 -56.47 -6.82 33.61
C GLN A 482 -55.49 -6.53 32.46
N GLY A 483 -54.71 -7.53 32.05
CA GLY A 483 -53.70 -7.38 30.99
C GLY A 483 -52.26 -7.45 31.50
N ALA A 484 -51.31 -7.26 30.60
CA ALA A 484 -49.88 -7.37 30.86
C ALA A 484 -49.08 -6.28 30.13
N PHE A 485 -48.15 -5.66 30.83
CA PHE A 485 -47.29 -4.60 30.33
C PHE A 485 -45.83 -4.99 30.58
N ASP A 486 -45.05 -5.17 29.51
CA ASP A 486 -43.66 -5.65 29.56
C ASP A 486 -42.75 -4.67 28.82
N ALA A 487 -41.89 -3.98 29.57
CA ALA A 487 -40.85 -3.10 29.07
C ALA A 487 -39.45 -3.60 29.49
N THR A 488 -39.23 -4.91 29.44
CA THR A 488 -37.95 -5.52 29.87
C THR A 488 -36.92 -5.64 28.76
N GLY A 489 -35.68 -5.24 29.06
CA GLY A 489 -34.51 -5.48 28.23
C GLY A 489 -33.76 -6.73 28.70
N GLN A 490 -33.63 -7.74 27.84
CA GLN A 490 -32.98 -9.01 28.20
C GLN A 490 -31.76 -9.27 27.31
N ALA A 491 -30.56 -9.17 27.90
CA ALA A 491 -29.31 -9.54 27.24
C ALA A 491 -28.31 -10.18 28.19
N LEU A 492 -27.34 -10.93 27.63
CA LEU A 492 -26.22 -11.50 28.40
C LEU A 492 -25.25 -10.42 28.89
N PHE A 493 -25.15 -9.31 28.15
CA PHE A 493 -24.24 -8.20 28.44
C PHE A 493 -24.95 -6.87 28.19
N GLY A 494 -25.26 -6.13 29.26
CA GLY A 494 -25.91 -4.82 29.19
C GLY A 494 -27.40 -4.91 28.86
N SER A 495 -28.24 -4.74 29.86
CA SER A 495 -29.68 -4.57 29.70
C SER A 495 -30.14 -3.21 30.25
N GLY A 496 -31.13 -2.62 29.60
CA GLY A 496 -31.89 -1.48 30.09
C GLY A 496 -33.37 -1.78 29.93
N ASP A 497 -34.08 -1.84 31.04
CA ASP A 497 -35.53 -1.87 31.03
C ASP A 497 -36.05 -0.46 30.74
N GLY A 498 -37.17 -0.37 30.03
CA GLY A 498 -37.92 0.85 29.86
C GLY A 498 -38.69 1.20 31.14
N THR A 499 -39.45 2.28 31.10
CA THR A 499 -40.35 2.70 32.17
C THR A 499 -41.78 2.45 31.78
N ILE A 500 -42.63 2.18 32.78
CA ILE A 500 -44.08 2.10 32.58
C ILE A 500 -44.72 3.25 33.36
N ARG A 501 -45.48 4.10 32.68
CA ARG A 501 -46.20 5.23 33.26
C ARG A 501 -47.68 5.11 32.95
N ILE A 502 -48.51 5.28 33.98
CA ILE A 502 -49.97 5.38 33.86
C ILE A 502 -50.41 6.64 34.59
N ALA A 503 -50.95 7.62 33.87
CA ALA A 503 -51.21 8.94 34.44
C ALA A 503 -52.58 9.51 34.06
N SER A 504 -53.20 10.22 34.99
CA SER A 504 -54.36 11.08 34.72
C SER A 504 -54.16 12.47 35.32
N ASP A 505 -54.25 13.51 34.48
CA ASP A 505 -54.02 14.90 34.86
C ASP A 505 -55.29 15.65 35.34
N GLY A 506 -56.47 15.08 35.09
CA GLY A 506 -57.77 15.65 35.50
C GLY A 506 -58.81 14.62 35.95
N GLY A 507 -58.53 13.32 35.80
CA GLY A 507 -59.41 12.21 36.15
C GLY A 507 -58.82 11.27 37.20
N THR A 508 -59.27 10.01 37.17
CA THR A 508 -58.83 8.94 38.06
C THR A 508 -58.05 7.87 37.30
N VAL A 509 -57.09 7.22 37.97
CA VAL A 509 -56.40 6.04 37.44
C VAL A 509 -56.87 4.78 38.15
N THR A 510 -57.40 3.83 37.39
CA THR A 510 -57.75 2.48 37.85
C THR A 510 -56.79 1.47 37.24
N ALA A 511 -55.88 0.87 38.00
CA ALA A 511 -54.98 -0.19 37.54
C ALA A 511 -55.26 -1.51 38.29
N THR A 512 -56.35 -2.21 37.93
CA THR A 512 -56.80 -3.39 38.68
C THR A 512 -56.54 -4.68 37.93
N GLY A 513 -55.74 -5.58 38.51
CA GLY A 513 -55.51 -6.92 37.97
C GLY A 513 -54.59 -7.00 36.76
N ALA A 514 -53.98 -5.88 36.36
CA ALA A 514 -52.93 -5.84 35.35
C ALA A 514 -51.57 -6.24 35.95
N ALA A 515 -50.73 -6.88 35.13
CA ALA A 515 -49.34 -7.21 35.46
C ALA A 515 -48.39 -6.22 34.77
N PHE A 516 -47.33 -5.82 35.46
CA PHE A 516 -46.36 -4.84 34.98
C PHE A 516 -44.94 -5.35 35.24
N ASP A 517 -44.06 -5.22 34.26
CA ASP A 517 -42.63 -5.47 34.39
C ASP A 517 -41.86 -4.47 33.51
N PRO A 518 -41.17 -3.46 34.08
CA PRO A 518 -40.98 -3.19 35.51
C PRO A 518 -42.21 -2.56 36.19
N ASP A 519 -42.13 -2.35 37.51
CA ASP A 519 -43.20 -1.70 38.30
C ASP A 519 -43.58 -0.32 37.70
N PRO A 520 -44.89 0.01 37.58
CA PRO A 520 -45.33 1.23 36.94
C PRO A 520 -45.27 2.42 37.88
N THR A 521 -45.08 3.61 37.31
CA THR A 521 -45.39 4.88 37.98
C THR A 521 -46.84 5.24 37.72
N ILE A 522 -47.64 5.34 38.78
CA ILE A 522 -49.06 5.69 38.71
C ILE A 522 -49.27 7.10 39.27
N GLU A 523 -49.86 7.99 38.47
CA GLU A 523 -50.16 9.37 38.84
C GLU A 523 -51.62 9.70 38.59
N SER A 524 -52.27 10.35 39.56
CA SER A 524 -53.68 10.73 39.45
C SER A 524 -53.86 12.09 40.13
N ALA A 525 -54.38 13.08 39.42
CA ALA A 525 -54.70 14.39 39.98
C ALA A 525 -55.95 14.37 40.90
N GLY A 526 -56.74 13.30 40.86
CA GLY A 526 -58.01 13.15 41.56
C GLY A 526 -58.00 12.50 42.95
N GLU A 527 -57.02 12.80 43.82
CA GLU A 527 -57.09 12.46 45.27
C GLU A 527 -57.39 13.67 46.19
#